data_AF-A0A920EKG2-F1
#
_entry.id   AF-A0A920EKG2-F1
#
_cell.length_a   1.000
_cell.length_b   1.000
_cell.length_c   1.000
_cell.angle_alpha   90.00
_cell.angle_beta   90.00
_cell.angle_gamma   90.00
#
_symmetry.space_group_name_H-M   'P 1'
#
loop_
_entity.id
_entity.type
_entity.pdbx_description
1 polymer ?
#
loop_
_entity_poly.entity_id
_entity_poly.type
_entity_poly.pdbx_seq_one_letter_code
_entity_poly.pdbx_strand_id
1 'polypeptide(L)'
;MPKSANEKAFSELNKLKMMSPMSAEASVIRNYLDWMVKIPWKKRTKIKNDLNVADKILNADHHGLEEVKERILEFLAVQKRVKKLKGPILCLVGPPGVGKTSLGESIAKATGRKFGRMSLGGVRDEAEIRGHRRTYIGSCRAN
;
A
#
# COMPACT_ATOMS: atom_id res chain seq x y z
N MET A 1 17.16 -0.70 0.14
CA MET A 1 17.10 0.77 0.25
C MET A 1 17.79 1.40 -0.95
N PRO A 2 17.28 2.50 -1.52
CA PRO A 2 18.05 3.35 -2.44
C PRO A 2 19.23 4.01 -1.70
N LYS A 3 20.25 4.48 -2.44
CA LYS A 3 21.49 5.02 -1.86
C LYS A 3 21.24 6.14 -0.85
N SER A 4 20.43 7.13 -1.22
CA SER A 4 20.07 8.27 -0.35
C SER A 4 19.38 7.88 0.96
N ALA A 5 18.54 6.84 0.93
CA ALA A 5 17.88 6.32 2.13
C ALA A 5 18.86 5.58 3.04
N ASN A 6 19.82 4.85 2.44
CA ASN A 6 20.82 4.09 3.17
C ASN A 6 21.81 5.01 3.89
N GLU A 7 22.32 6.04 3.20
CA GLU A 7 23.21 7.04 3.78
C GLU A 7 22.59 7.74 5.00
N LYS A 8 21.30 8.13 4.89
CA LYS A 8 20.56 8.71 6.02
C LYS A 8 20.38 7.71 7.17
N ALA A 9 20.04 6.45 6.88
CA ALA A 9 19.89 5.43 7.91
C ALA A 9 21.21 5.18 8.67
N PHE A 10 22.35 5.11 7.97
CA PHE A 10 23.66 4.93 8.59
C PHE A 10 24.10 6.16 9.41
N SER A 11 23.80 7.38 8.93
CA SER A 11 24.06 8.60 9.70
C SER A 11 23.30 8.61 11.03
N GLU A 12 22.00 8.27 11.02
CA GLU A 12 21.18 8.20 12.23
C GLU A 12 21.59 7.03 13.14
N LEU A 13 22.05 5.91 12.58
CA LEU A 13 22.59 4.78 13.34
C LEU A 13 23.90 5.14 14.07
N ASN A 14 24.78 5.93 13.45
CA ASN A 14 25.99 6.42 14.11
C ASN A 14 25.67 7.36 15.27
N LYS A 15 24.65 8.24 15.13
CA LYS A 15 24.16 9.07 16.24
C LYS A 15 23.62 8.22 17.39
N LEU A 16 22.83 7.19 17.08
CA LEU A 16 22.26 6.30 18.09
C LEU A 16 23.34 5.58 18.91
N LYS A 17 24.47 5.19 18.29
CA LYS A 17 25.60 4.55 18.98
C LYS A 17 26.27 5.44 20.03
N MET A 18 26.24 6.76 19.83
CA MET A 18 26.84 7.72 20.76
C MET A 18 25.89 8.13 21.89
N MET A 19 24.61 7.78 21.78
CA MET A 19 23.58 8.15 22.76
C MET A 19 23.42 7.10 23.86
N SER A 20 23.07 7.55 25.06
CA SER A 20 22.65 6.65 26.13
C SER A 20 21.32 5.96 25.78
N PRO A 21 21.19 4.63 26.01
CA PRO A 21 20.00 3.87 25.69
C PRO A 21 18.74 4.27 26.48
N MET A 22 18.89 5.04 27.57
CA MET A 22 17.76 5.57 28.37
C MET A 22 17.22 6.92 27.86
N SER A 23 17.84 7.54 26.85
CA SER A 23 17.39 8.83 26.32
C SER A 23 16.08 8.70 25.52
N ALA A 24 15.16 9.66 25.69
CA ALA A 24 13.93 9.77 24.91
C ALA A 24 14.21 9.90 23.40
N GLU A 25 15.31 10.58 23.02
CA GLU A 25 15.72 10.72 21.62
C GLU A 25 16.20 9.40 21.01
N ALA A 26 16.86 8.55 21.81
CA ALA A 26 17.32 7.25 21.36
C ALA A 26 16.14 6.33 20.99
N SER A 27 15.01 6.43 21.70
CA SER A 27 13.77 5.72 21.38
C SER A 27 13.19 6.16 20.02
N VAL A 28 13.15 7.47 19.75
CA VAL A 28 12.64 8.02 18.48
C VAL A 28 13.50 7.57 17.30
N ILE A 29 14.83 7.61 17.44
CA ILE A 29 15.76 7.18 16.37
C ILE A 29 15.68 5.67 16.17
N ARG A 30 15.60 4.87 17.23
CA ARG A 30 15.42 3.42 17.14
C ARG A 30 14.14 3.05 16.39
N ASN A 31 13.02 3.69 16.73
CA ASN A 31 11.75 3.50 16.02
C ASN A 31 11.87 3.88 14.54
N TYR A 32 12.53 5.00 14.22
CA TYR A 32 12.79 5.40 12.84
C TYR A 32 13.60 4.35 12.06
N LEU A 33 14.68 3.82 12.66
CA LEU A 33 15.51 2.80 12.03
C LEU A 33 14.75 1.48 11.85
N ASP A 34 13.94 1.08 12.84
CA ASP A 34 13.08 -0.10 12.74
C ASP A 34 12.08 0.01 11.58
N TRP A 35 11.43 1.18 11.42
CA TRP A 35 10.58 1.47 10.26
C TRP A 35 11.35 1.38 8.95
N MET A 36 12.55 1.98 8.88
CA MET A 36 13.38 1.93 7.68
C MET A 36 13.71 0.49 7.31
N VAL A 37 13.96 -0.40 8.27
CA VAL A 37 14.25 -1.82 8.01
C VAL A 37 12.99 -2.60 7.60
N LYS A 38 11.83 -2.35 8.23
CA LYS A 38 10.57 -3.04 7.94
C LYS A 38 10.00 -2.76 6.54
N ILE A 39 10.27 -1.58 5.98
CA ILE A 39 9.76 -1.19 4.65
C ILE A 39 10.34 -2.10 3.54
N PRO A 40 9.51 -2.67 2.65
CA PRO A 40 9.97 -3.56 1.58
C PRO A 40 10.59 -2.80 0.39
N TRP A 41 11.84 -2.33 0.52
CA TRP A 41 12.51 -1.51 -0.50
C TRP A 41 12.73 -2.16 -1.86
N LYS A 42 12.99 -3.48 -1.88
CA LYS A 42 13.29 -4.24 -3.12
C LYS A 42 12.33 -5.40 -3.36
N LYS A 43 11.58 -5.83 -2.32
CA LYS A 43 10.69 -6.99 -2.40
C LYS A 43 9.45 -6.61 -3.20
N ARG A 44 9.31 -7.20 -4.39
CA ARG A 44 8.11 -7.07 -5.24
C ARG A 44 7.38 -8.40 -5.27
N THR A 45 6.06 -8.37 -5.22
CA THR A 45 5.22 -9.55 -5.45
C THR A 45 5.24 -9.89 -6.93
N LYS A 46 5.30 -11.19 -7.26
CA LYS A 46 5.12 -11.66 -8.65
C LYS A 46 3.70 -11.32 -9.08
N ILE A 47 3.56 -10.57 -10.17
CA ILE A 47 2.27 -10.14 -10.68
C ILE A 47 1.80 -11.17 -11.71
N LYS A 48 0.55 -11.61 -11.59
CA LYS A 48 -0.13 -12.43 -12.59
C LYS A 48 -0.91 -11.50 -13.53
N ASN A 49 -0.69 -11.63 -14.83
CA ASN A 49 -1.31 -10.79 -15.87
C ASN A 49 -2.18 -11.62 -16.83
N ASP A 50 -2.84 -12.65 -16.30
CA ASP A 50 -3.73 -13.51 -17.07
C ASP A 50 -5.17 -13.04 -16.90
N LEU A 51 -5.77 -12.60 -18.01
CA LEU A 51 -7.15 -12.09 -18.04
C LEU A 51 -8.16 -13.22 -17.89
N ASN A 52 -7.86 -14.41 -18.40
CA ASN A 52 -8.76 -15.57 -18.29
C ASN A 52 -8.87 -16.04 -16.84
N VAL A 53 -7.76 -15.99 -16.10
CA VAL A 53 -7.75 -16.30 -14.68
C VAL A 53 -8.49 -15.22 -13.89
N ALA A 54 -8.32 -13.95 -14.27
CA ALA A 54 -9.04 -12.84 -13.63
C ALA A 54 -10.55 -12.96 -13.81
N ASP A 55 -11.02 -13.25 -15.03
CA ASP A 55 -12.43 -13.46 -15.33
C ASP A 55 -13.03 -14.61 -14.50
N LYS A 56 -12.37 -15.77 -14.47
CA LYS A 56 -12.80 -16.92 -13.66
C LYS A 56 -12.92 -16.59 -12.17
N ILE A 57 -11.96 -15.85 -11.61
CA ILE A 57 -11.98 -15.46 -10.19
C ILE A 57 -13.09 -14.46 -9.91
N LEU A 58 -13.29 -13.47 -10.79
CA LEU A 58 -14.36 -12.49 -10.64
C LEU A 58 -15.74 -13.15 -10.74
N ASN A 59 -15.91 -14.11 -11.65
CA ASN A 59 -17.16 -14.87 -11.80
C ASN A 59 -17.41 -15.87 -10.68
N ALA A 60 -16.35 -16.44 -10.08
CA ALA A 60 -16.48 -17.33 -8.94
C ALA A 60 -16.83 -16.58 -7.64
N ASP A 61 -16.22 -15.42 -7.41
CA ASP A 61 -16.39 -14.67 -6.15
C ASP A 61 -17.64 -13.75 -6.18
N HIS A 62 -18.16 -13.38 -7.36
CA HIS A 62 -19.30 -12.46 -7.51
C HIS A 62 -20.32 -12.95 -8.55
N HIS A 63 -21.59 -12.99 -8.18
CA HIS A 63 -22.69 -13.32 -9.11
C HIS A 63 -23.23 -12.05 -9.80
N GLY A 64 -23.52 -12.12 -11.11
CA GLY A 64 -23.98 -10.98 -11.90
C GLY A 64 -22.89 -9.94 -12.16
N LEU A 65 -23.28 -8.65 -12.20
CA LEU A 65 -22.37 -7.50 -12.40
C LEU A 65 -21.54 -7.56 -13.70
N GLU A 66 -22.13 -8.03 -14.79
CA GLU A 66 -21.40 -8.24 -16.06
C GLU A 66 -20.71 -6.97 -16.56
N GLU A 67 -21.43 -5.84 -16.62
CA GLU A 67 -20.86 -4.55 -17.03
C GLU A 67 -19.67 -4.10 -16.17
N VAL A 68 -19.74 -4.34 -14.85
CA VAL A 68 -18.68 -3.96 -13.91
C VAL A 68 -17.47 -4.86 -14.08
N LYS A 69 -17.69 -6.17 -14.24
CA LYS A 69 -16.62 -7.15 -14.46
C LYS A 69 -15.91 -6.91 -15.78
N GLU A 70 -16.66 -6.62 -16.85
CA GLU A 70 -16.11 -6.26 -18.16
C GLU A 70 -15.20 -5.03 -18.05
N ARG A 71 -15.65 -3.97 -17.35
CA ARG A 71 -14.85 -2.76 -17.14
C ARG A 71 -13.57 -3.01 -16.33
N ILE A 72 -13.62 -3.93 -15.36
CA ILE A 72 -12.44 -4.35 -14.60
C ILE A 72 -11.46 -5.10 -15.51
N LEU A 73 -11.95 -6.00 -16.36
CA LEU A 73 -11.11 -6.75 -17.31
C LEU A 73 -10.45 -5.82 -18.35
N GLU A 74 -11.17 -4.83 -18.86
CA GLU A 74 -10.61 -3.78 -19.73
C GLU A 74 -9.47 -3.04 -19.04
N PHE A 75 -9.68 -2.62 -17.78
CA PHE A 75 -8.66 -1.95 -16.99
C PHE A 75 -7.40 -2.81 -16.80
N LEU A 76 -7.58 -4.10 -16.50
CA LEU A 76 -6.48 -5.05 -16.38
C LEU A 76 -5.77 -5.29 -17.73
N ALA A 77 -6.51 -5.28 -18.84
CA ALA A 77 -5.95 -5.43 -20.19
C ALA A 77 -5.08 -4.22 -20.57
N VAL A 78 -5.51 -3.00 -20.23
CA VAL A 78 -4.70 -1.78 -20.41
C VAL A 78 -3.45 -1.85 -19.52
N GLN A 79 -3.60 -2.26 -18.25
CA GLN A 79 -2.47 -2.41 -17.33
C GLN A 79 -1.44 -3.45 -17.82
N LYS A 80 -1.89 -4.51 -18.51
CA LYS A 80 -0.99 -5.52 -19.11
C LYS A 80 -0.12 -4.94 -20.22
N ARG A 81 -0.63 -3.97 -21.00
CA ARG A 81 0.10 -3.35 -22.11
C ARG A 81 1.09 -2.29 -21.66
N VAL A 82 0.82 -1.59 -20.56
CA VAL A 82 1.61 -0.42 -20.13
C VAL A 82 2.61 -0.77 -19.02
N LYS A 83 3.91 -0.56 -19.26
CA LYS A 83 4.98 -0.83 -18.27
C LYS A 83 5.02 0.14 -17.07
N LYS A 84 4.48 1.36 -17.22
CA LYS A 84 4.37 2.36 -16.15
C LYS A 84 2.93 2.89 -16.10
N LEU A 85 2.22 2.58 -15.02
CA LEU A 85 0.88 3.12 -14.76
C LEU A 85 0.97 4.62 -14.48
N LYS A 86 0.79 5.43 -15.53
CA LYS A 86 0.26 6.80 -15.43
C LYS A 86 -1.25 6.82 -15.77
N GLY A 87 -1.91 5.68 -15.57
CA GLY A 87 -3.31 5.49 -15.94
C GLY A 87 -4.27 5.91 -14.82
N PRO A 88 -5.58 6.00 -15.13
CA PRO A 88 -6.62 6.35 -14.18
C PRO A 88 -6.72 5.34 -13.03
N ILE A 89 -7.15 5.80 -11.86
CA ILE A 89 -7.42 4.95 -10.68
C ILE A 89 -8.83 4.36 -10.84
N LEU A 90 -8.98 3.05 -10.60
CA LEU A 90 -10.29 2.40 -10.60
C LEU A 90 -11.11 2.83 -9.37
N CYS A 91 -12.30 3.39 -9.59
CA CYS A 91 -13.23 3.80 -8.54
C CYS A 91 -14.54 3.03 -8.67
N LEU A 92 -15.02 2.42 -7.57
CA LEU A 92 -16.25 1.64 -7.53
C LEU A 92 -17.33 2.41 -6.74
N VAL A 93 -18.37 2.91 -7.43
CA VAL A 93 -19.43 3.75 -6.84
C VAL A 93 -20.76 2.98 -6.77
N GLY A 94 -21.65 3.34 -5.84
CA GLY A 94 -22.95 2.66 -5.59
C GLY A 94 -23.28 2.46 -4.11
N PRO A 95 -24.43 1.85 -3.77
CA PRO A 95 -24.94 1.77 -2.40
C PRO A 95 -24.08 0.87 -1.48
N PRO A 96 -24.25 0.98 -0.15
CA PRO A 96 -23.61 0.05 0.78
C PRO A 96 -24.12 -1.38 0.58
N GLY A 97 -23.27 -2.38 0.82
CA GLY A 97 -23.63 -3.80 0.71
C GLY A 97 -23.44 -4.44 -0.67
N VAL A 98 -23.11 -3.67 -1.73
CA VAL A 98 -22.93 -4.20 -3.10
C VAL A 98 -21.58 -4.89 -3.37
N GLY A 99 -20.79 -5.20 -2.33
CA GLY A 99 -19.55 -5.96 -2.50
C GLY A 99 -18.36 -5.19 -3.13
N LYS A 100 -18.32 -3.86 -3.02
CA LYS A 100 -17.18 -3.06 -3.54
C LYS A 100 -15.82 -3.50 -2.98
N THR A 101 -15.79 -3.76 -1.68
CA THR A 101 -14.57 -4.17 -0.99
C THR A 101 -14.17 -5.59 -1.38
N SER A 102 -15.15 -6.50 -1.51
CA SER A 102 -14.88 -7.88 -1.97
C SER A 102 -14.45 -7.93 -3.43
N LEU A 103 -14.96 -7.05 -4.29
CA LEU A 103 -14.46 -6.89 -5.67
C LEU A 103 -12.97 -6.51 -5.67
N GLY A 104 -12.57 -5.57 -4.80
CA GLY A 104 -11.16 -5.20 -4.63
C GLY A 104 -10.27 -6.38 -4.19
N GLU A 105 -10.79 -7.25 -3.32
CA GLU A 105 -10.10 -8.45 -2.86
C GLU A 105 -9.94 -9.49 -3.98
N SER A 106 -11.01 -9.73 -4.76
CA SER A 106 -10.97 -10.61 -5.94
C SER A 106 -9.99 -10.11 -7.00
N ILE A 107 -9.90 -8.79 -7.23
CA ILE A 107 -8.91 -8.20 -8.13
C ILE A 107 -7.47 -8.43 -7.61
N ALA A 108 -7.24 -8.28 -6.30
CA ALA A 108 -5.94 -8.54 -5.70
C ALA A 108 -5.54 -10.03 -5.82
N LYS A 109 -6.49 -10.95 -5.59
CA LYS A 109 -6.34 -12.40 -5.76
C LYS A 109 -6.02 -12.77 -7.21
N ALA A 110 -6.74 -12.19 -8.17
CA ALA A 110 -6.52 -12.38 -9.60
C ALA A 110 -5.14 -11.92 -10.07
N THR A 111 -4.70 -10.74 -9.60
CA THR A 111 -3.39 -10.17 -9.96
C THR A 111 -2.22 -10.74 -9.15
N GLY A 112 -2.50 -11.57 -8.13
CA GLY A 112 -1.50 -12.13 -7.23
C GLY A 112 -0.83 -11.08 -6.32
N ARG A 113 -1.52 -9.97 -6.06
CA ARG A 113 -1.04 -8.87 -5.21
C ARG A 113 -1.58 -9.03 -3.79
N LYS A 114 -0.85 -8.51 -2.80
CA LYS A 114 -1.36 -8.44 -1.43
C LYS A 114 -2.49 -7.41 -1.38
N PHE A 115 -3.62 -7.82 -0.81
CA PHE A 115 -4.73 -6.91 -0.54
C PHE A 115 -4.46 -6.12 0.74
N GLY A 116 -4.70 -4.81 0.69
CA GLY A 116 -4.64 -3.92 1.84
C GLY A 116 -5.81 -2.95 1.76
N ARG A 117 -6.51 -2.75 2.87
CA ARG A 117 -7.66 -1.87 2.97
C ARG A 117 -7.34 -0.71 3.91
N MET A 118 -7.55 0.51 3.45
CA MET A 118 -7.50 1.72 4.27
C MET A 118 -8.86 2.40 4.21
N SER A 119 -9.45 2.67 5.38
CA SER A 119 -10.70 3.41 5.48
C SER A 119 -10.40 4.91 5.50
N LEU A 120 -10.93 5.65 4.53
CA LEU A 120 -10.79 7.12 4.47
C LEU A 120 -12.01 7.86 5.06
N GLY A 121 -13.02 7.11 5.51
CA GLY A 121 -14.22 7.70 6.13
C GLY A 121 -13.88 8.34 7.47
N GLY A 122 -14.22 9.61 7.63
CA GLY A 122 -13.97 10.35 8.88
C GLY A 122 -12.55 10.88 9.04
N VAL A 123 -11.67 10.69 8.05
CA VAL A 123 -10.34 11.33 8.02
C VAL A 123 -10.52 12.83 7.93
N ARG A 124 -10.04 13.55 8.94
CA ARG A 124 -10.15 15.02 9.03
C ARG A 124 -8.81 15.73 8.88
N ASP A 125 -7.72 15.03 9.21
CA ASP A 125 -6.38 15.58 9.19
C ASP A 125 -5.50 14.86 8.16
N GLU A 126 -4.71 15.65 7.43
CA GLU A 126 -3.67 15.16 6.53
C GLU A 126 -2.63 14.33 7.26
N ALA A 127 -2.41 14.59 8.55
CA ALA A 127 -1.47 13.85 9.37
C ALA A 127 -1.84 12.35 9.51
N GLU A 128 -3.11 11.98 9.33
CA GLU A 128 -3.54 10.57 9.33
C GLU A 128 -3.09 9.82 8.06
N ILE A 129 -2.82 10.54 6.96
CA ILE A 129 -2.35 9.94 5.70
C ILE A 129 -0.83 10.07 5.58
N ARG A 130 -0.26 11.23 5.92
CA ARG A 130 1.19 11.50 5.77
C ARG A 130 2.02 11.15 7.00
N GLY A 131 1.41 11.09 8.18
CA GLY A 131 2.10 11.01 9.47
C GLY A 131 2.73 12.33 9.90
N HIS A 132 3.15 12.38 11.16
CA HIS A 132 3.77 13.57 11.75
C HIS A 132 5.29 13.64 11.50
N ARG A 133 5.86 14.85 11.61
CA ARG A 133 7.31 15.06 11.65
C ARG A 133 7.88 14.45 12.94
N ARG A 134 9.08 13.87 12.86
CA ARG A 134 9.75 13.16 13.98
C ARG A 134 9.91 13.96 15.27
N THR A 135 9.82 15.29 15.18
CA THR A 135 9.99 16.23 16.29
C THR A 135 8.74 16.32 17.16
N TYR A 136 7.62 15.70 16.76
CA TYR A 136 6.38 15.72 17.52
C TYR A 136 6.39 14.61 18.59
N ILE A 137 6.11 14.96 19.85
CA ILE A 137 5.94 13.97 20.92
C ILE A 137 4.70 13.14 20.57
N GLY A 138 4.86 11.82 20.39
CA GLY A 138 3.79 10.95 19.87
C GLY A 138 3.80 10.74 18.35
N SER A 139 4.93 10.99 17.67
CA SER A 139 5.15 10.71 16.23
C SER A 139 4.92 9.22 15.87
N CYS A 140 3.67 8.79 15.76
CA CYS A 140 3.30 7.55 15.08
C CYS A 140 3.16 7.89 13.59
N ARG A 141 3.89 7.18 12.72
CA ARG A 141 3.64 7.27 11.27
C ARG A 141 2.40 6.46 10.94
N ALA A 142 1.56 6.99 10.06
CA ALA A 142 0.29 6.40 9.65
C ALA A 142 0.42 4.92 9.26
N ASN A 143 -0.57 4.11 9.70
CA ASN A 143 -0.68 2.67 9.46
C ASN A 143 -1.01 2.34 8.00
#